data_AF-A0A918R5E0-F1
#
_entry.id   AF-A0A918R5E0-F1
#
_cell.length_a   1.000
_cell.length_b   1.000
_cell.length_c   1.000
_cell.angle_alpha   90.00
_cell.angle_beta   90.00
_cell.angle_gamma   90.00
#
_symmetry.space_group_name_H-M   'P 1'
#
loop_
_entity.id
_entity.type
_entity.pdbx_description
1 polymer ?
#
loop_
_entity_poly.entity_id
_entity_poly.type
_entity_poly.pdbx_seq_one_letter_code
_entity_poly.pdbx_strand_id
1 'polypeptide(L)'
;MWKVIAADLPLGLAVPDGVEGRANFEAVAQGDPGAPLGREPQIAELLRFVKHRRITGTLWLTADVHHTSARHYEPSRAAFKDFEPFWEFVSGPLNAGAFPAGALDGTFGPNRVFVKAPAASNVSPAQGYQFFGEVGIDGDSGELTVRLREWDGTVLFTQVLRPGLAGQ
;
A
#
# COMPACT_ATOMS: atom_id res chain seq x y z
N MET A 1 -17.01 9.01 -9.16
CA MET A 1 -15.97 9.92 -8.63
C MET A 1 -15.03 9.14 -7.73
N TRP A 2 -13.73 9.21 -8.01
CA TRP A 2 -12.66 8.56 -7.27
C TRP A 2 -12.15 9.41 -6.11
N LYS A 3 -11.72 8.74 -5.04
CA LYS A 3 -11.04 9.32 -3.88
C LYS A 3 -9.71 8.61 -3.74
N VAL A 4 -8.68 9.20 -4.34
CA VAL A 4 -7.30 8.71 -4.29
C VAL A 4 -6.67 9.24 -3.00
N ILE A 5 -6.28 8.34 -2.10
CA ILE A 5 -5.67 8.68 -0.82
C ILE A 5 -4.17 8.45 -0.94
N ALA A 6 -3.38 9.52 -0.91
CA ALA A 6 -1.93 9.44 -0.95
C ALA A 6 -1.37 9.52 0.48
N ALA A 7 -0.50 8.58 0.82
CA ALA A 7 0.33 8.63 2.03
C ALA A 7 1.78 8.34 1.64
N ASP A 8 2.73 8.83 2.42
CA ASP A 8 4.16 8.60 2.17
C ASP A 8 4.53 7.12 2.36
N LEU A 9 4.08 6.52 3.46
CA LEU A 9 4.43 5.16 3.88
C LEU A 9 3.26 4.17 3.76
N PRO A 10 3.53 2.88 3.51
CA PRO A 10 2.48 1.88 3.42
C PRO A 10 1.79 1.58 4.76
N LEU A 11 0.50 1.24 4.71
CA LEU A 11 -0.33 1.07 5.90
C LEU A 11 -0.01 -0.20 6.69
N GLY A 12 0.11 -1.33 6.00
CA GLY A 12 0.27 -2.66 6.60
C GLY A 12 1.69 -3.21 6.57
N LEU A 13 2.70 -2.39 6.26
CA LEU A 13 4.10 -2.83 6.25
C LEU A 13 4.78 -2.39 7.54
N ALA A 14 5.28 -3.34 8.31
CA ALA A 14 6.17 -3.02 9.42
C ALA A 14 7.52 -2.60 8.86
N VAL A 15 7.95 -1.37 9.18
CA VAL A 15 9.27 -0.86 8.79
C VAL A 15 10.04 -0.48 10.05
N PRO A 16 10.93 -1.37 10.54
CA PRO A 16 11.66 -1.16 11.78
C PRO A 16 12.67 -0.01 11.67
N ASP A 17 12.64 0.88 12.65
CA ASP A 17 13.64 1.93 12.86
C ASP A 17 14.39 1.66 14.18
N GLY A 18 15.53 0.97 14.07
CA GLY A 18 16.30 0.43 15.19
C GLY A 18 17.05 1.46 16.04
N VAL A 19 16.62 2.73 16.04
CA VAL A 19 17.24 3.80 16.83
C VAL A 19 17.12 3.50 18.32
N GLU A 20 18.20 3.72 19.07
CA GLU A 20 18.26 3.60 20.54
C GLU A 20 17.97 2.20 21.14
N GLY A 21 18.09 1.13 20.35
CA GLY A 21 17.93 -0.25 20.85
C GLY A 21 16.50 -0.58 21.31
N ARG A 22 15.52 0.22 20.86
CA ARG A 22 14.08 -0.02 21.07
C ARG A 22 13.44 -0.48 19.76
N ALA A 23 12.32 -1.18 19.87
CA ALA A 23 11.49 -1.46 18.72
C ALA A 23 10.72 -0.19 18.35
N ASN A 24 11.25 0.60 17.40
CA ASN A 24 10.51 1.70 16.78
C ASN A 24 10.16 1.33 15.35
N PHE A 25 9.14 2.00 14.80
CA PHE A 25 8.64 1.78 13.46
C PHE A 25 8.37 3.12 12.78
N GLU A 26 8.90 3.30 11.57
CA GLU A 26 8.71 4.53 10.79
C GLU A 26 7.36 4.57 10.07
N ALA A 27 6.80 3.41 9.72
CA ALA A 27 5.51 3.26 9.02
C ALA A 27 4.31 3.21 9.98
N VAL A 28 3.09 3.20 9.41
CA VAL A 28 1.84 3.14 10.17
C VAL A 28 1.78 1.87 11.03
N ALA A 29 2.10 0.71 10.44
CA ALA A 29 2.08 -0.56 11.13
C ALA A 29 3.20 -0.65 12.17
N GLN A 30 2.83 -1.08 13.37
CA GLN A 30 3.75 -1.16 14.51
C GLN A 30 4.29 -2.57 14.79
N GLY A 31 3.88 -3.58 14.03
CA GLY A 31 4.45 -4.93 14.08
C GLY A 31 3.76 -5.90 15.04
N ASP A 32 2.79 -5.46 15.84
CA ASP A 32 1.85 -6.31 16.57
C ASP A 32 0.57 -6.51 15.74
N PRO A 33 0.32 -7.72 15.19
CA PRO A 33 -0.78 -7.99 14.26
C PRO A 33 -2.18 -8.03 14.90
N GLY A 34 -2.33 -7.49 16.11
CA GLY A 34 -3.52 -7.50 16.94
C GLY A 34 -4.45 -6.29 16.75
N ALA A 35 -4.98 -5.78 17.85
CA ALA A 35 -5.82 -4.59 17.81
C ALA A 35 -4.99 -3.37 17.37
N PRO A 36 -5.58 -2.35 16.71
CA PRO A 36 -4.85 -1.16 16.29
C PRO A 36 -4.13 -0.47 17.46
N LEU A 37 -2.82 -0.29 17.34
CA LEU A 37 -1.96 0.38 18.30
C LEU A 37 -1.05 1.41 17.62
N GLY A 38 -0.37 2.25 18.42
CA GLY A 38 0.51 3.29 17.88
C GLY A 38 -0.23 4.29 16.98
N ARG A 39 0.11 4.33 15.68
CA ARG A 39 -0.53 5.20 14.68
C ARG A 39 -1.73 4.55 13.98
N GLU A 40 -1.89 3.23 14.10
CA GLU A 40 -2.99 2.49 13.47
C GLU A 40 -4.39 2.96 13.88
N PRO A 41 -4.67 3.44 15.12
CA PRO A 41 -6.00 3.91 15.49
C PRO A 41 -6.55 5.03 14.60
N GLN A 42 -5.69 5.94 14.09
CA GLN A 42 -6.12 7.01 13.18
C GLN A 42 -6.56 6.45 11.82
N ILE A 43 -5.83 5.44 11.33
CA ILE A 43 -6.21 4.73 10.11
C ILE A 43 -7.48 3.91 10.33
N ALA A 44 -7.61 3.24 11.48
CA ALA A 44 -8.81 2.50 11.84
C ALA A 44 -10.05 3.42 11.89
N GLU A 45 -9.92 4.62 12.45
CA GLU A 45 -10.99 5.63 12.47
C GLU A 45 -11.37 6.09 11.05
N LEU A 46 -10.39 6.39 10.20
CA LEU A 46 -10.63 6.79 8.82
C LEU A 46 -11.33 5.67 8.02
N LEU A 47 -10.84 4.45 8.13
CA LEU A 47 -11.40 3.28 7.44
C LEU A 47 -12.84 3.00 7.91
N ARG A 48 -13.08 3.09 9.23
CA ARG A 48 -14.42 3.05 9.83
C ARG A 48 -15.32 4.14 9.28
N PHE A 49 -14.83 5.38 9.21
CA PHE A 49 -15.59 6.51 8.68
C PHE A 49 -15.98 6.29 7.21
N VAL A 50 -15.04 5.84 6.37
CA VAL A 50 -15.29 5.48 4.96
C VAL A 50 -16.42 4.46 4.85
N LYS A 51 -16.38 3.40 5.65
CA LYS A 51 -17.42 2.36 5.69
C LYS A 51 -18.79 2.91 6.10
N HIS A 52 -18.89 3.54 7.28
CA HIS A 52 -20.20 3.98 7.82
C HIS A 52 -20.82 5.12 7.00
N ARG A 53 -20.00 5.94 6.34
CA ARG A 53 -20.46 6.97 5.39
C ARG A 53 -20.69 6.44 3.98
N ARG A 54 -20.44 5.15 3.72
CA ARG A 54 -20.57 4.50 2.40
C ARG A 54 -19.82 5.26 1.31
N ILE A 55 -18.60 5.68 1.63
CA ILE A 55 -17.75 6.41 0.68
C ILE A 55 -17.22 5.43 -0.35
N THR A 56 -17.53 5.68 -1.62
CA THR A 56 -17.22 4.77 -2.74
C THR A 56 -15.94 5.13 -3.49
N GLY A 57 -15.36 4.22 -4.27
CA GLY A 57 -14.25 4.51 -5.18
C GLY A 57 -13.00 5.04 -4.48
N THR A 58 -12.59 4.39 -3.38
CA THR A 58 -11.37 4.71 -2.64
C THR A 58 -10.22 3.77 -3.02
N LEU A 59 -9.00 4.30 -3.06
CA LEU A 59 -7.76 3.53 -3.13
C LEU A 59 -6.63 4.29 -2.45
N TRP A 60 -5.58 3.58 -2.07
CA TRP A 60 -4.38 4.13 -1.46
C TRP A 60 -3.19 4.06 -2.41
N LEU A 61 -2.42 5.14 -2.47
CA LEU A 61 -1.12 5.21 -3.16
C LEU A 61 -0.05 5.55 -2.12
N THR A 62 0.98 4.71 -2.03
CA THR A 62 2.08 4.87 -1.07
C THR A 62 3.44 4.64 -1.73
N ALA A 63 4.53 5.03 -1.07
CA ALA A 63 5.87 4.97 -1.61
C ALA A 63 6.90 4.64 -0.50
N ASP A 64 8.06 5.30 -0.56
CA ASP A 64 9.13 5.34 0.44
C ASP A 64 9.91 4.03 0.67
N VAL A 65 9.26 2.88 0.63
CA VAL A 65 9.87 1.57 0.99
C VAL A 65 10.75 0.94 -0.11
N HIS A 66 11.06 1.72 -1.14
CA HIS A 66 12.01 1.42 -2.22
C HIS A 66 11.84 0.05 -2.90
N HIS A 67 10.58 -0.34 -3.11
CA HIS A 67 10.17 -1.42 -3.99
C HIS A 67 8.73 -1.17 -4.43
N THR A 68 8.25 -1.93 -5.43
CA THR A 68 6.86 -1.83 -5.87
C THR A 68 6.03 -3.05 -5.44
N SER A 69 4.79 -2.82 -5.01
CA SER A 69 3.87 -3.89 -4.61
C SER A 69 2.41 -3.47 -4.74
N ALA A 70 1.51 -4.44 -4.89
CA ALA A 70 0.07 -4.24 -4.80
C ALA A 70 -0.50 -5.09 -3.66
N ARG A 71 -1.33 -4.47 -2.82
CA ARG A 71 -1.87 -5.10 -1.61
C ARG A 71 -3.37 -4.88 -1.52
N HIS A 72 -4.06 -5.94 -1.12
CA HIS A 72 -5.49 -5.91 -0.89
C HIS A 72 -5.79 -6.18 0.58
N TYR A 73 -6.51 -5.28 1.21
CA TYR A 73 -6.86 -5.33 2.63
C TYR A 73 -8.28 -5.84 2.77
N GLU A 74 -8.51 -6.81 3.65
CA GLU A 74 -9.83 -7.40 3.82
C GLU A 74 -10.16 -7.72 5.29
N PRO A 75 -11.35 -7.31 5.79
CA PRO A 75 -11.75 -7.53 7.19
C PRO A 75 -11.77 -8.99 7.62
N SER A 76 -11.97 -9.92 6.70
CA SER A 76 -12.00 -11.37 6.98
C SER A 76 -10.63 -11.90 7.43
N ARG A 77 -9.53 -11.25 7.00
CA ARG A 77 -8.14 -11.56 7.38
C ARG A 77 -7.60 -10.69 8.52
N ALA A 78 -8.34 -9.64 8.89
CA ALA A 78 -7.86 -8.60 9.79
C ALA A 78 -8.22 -8.86 11.25
N ALA A 79 -7.40 -8.34 12.16
CA ALA A 79 -7.76 -8.24 13.57
C ALA A 79 -8.79 -7.13 13.82
N PHE A 80 -8.61 -5.93 13.24
CA PHE A 80 -9.62 -4.89 13.18
C PHE A 80 -10.57 -5.13 12.01
N LYS A 81 -11.87 -5.27 12.24
CA LYS A 81 -12.83 -5.69 11.18
C LYS A 81 -13.81 -4.62 10.70
N ASP A 82 -13.78 -3.42 11.29
CA ASP A 82 -14.78 -2.39 10.99
C ASP A 82 -14.35 -1.46 9.84
N PHE A 83 -14.14 -2.05 8.66
CA PHE A 83 -13.81 -1.34 7.42
C PHE A 83 -14.34 -2.12 6.18
N GLU A 84 -14.32 -1.49 5.01
CA GLU A 84 -14.61 -2.16 3.72
C GLU A 84 -13.31 -2.53 3.00
N PRO A 85 -13.27 -3.60 2.19
CA PRO A 85 -12.06 -3.99 1.46
C PRO A 85 -11.48 -2.86 0.59
N PHE A 86 -10.16 -2.78 0.48
CA PHE A 86 -9.53 -1.73 -0.35
C PHE A 86 -8.16 -2.15 -0.89
N TRP A 87 -7.72 -1.43 -1.91
CA TRP A 87 -6.41 -1.58 -2.51
C TRP A 87 -5.44 -0.50 -2.06
N GLU A 88 -4.19 -0.91 -1.84
CA GLU A 88 -3.02 -0.05 -1.73
C GLU A 88 -2.02 -0.43 -2.83
N PHE A 89 -1.48 0.58 -3.49
CA PHE A 89 -0.44 0.43 -4.50
C PHE A 89 0.80 1.18 -4.05
N VAL A 90 1.88 0.43 -3.87
CA VAL A 90 3.19 0.94 -3.49
C VAL A 90 4.06 1.04 -4.75
N SER A 91 4.65 2.19 -5.01
CA SER A 91 5.61 2.33 -6.11
C SER A 91 6.76 3.27 -5.78
N GLY A 92 7.90 3.01 -6.42
CA GLY A 92 9.18 3.65 -6.15
C GLY A 92 10.28 2.64 -5.81
N PRO A 93 11.54 3.08 -5.80
CA PRO A 93 11.96 4.45 -6.04
C PRO A 93 12.15 4.73 -7.54
N LEU A 94 12.08 6.01 -7.94
CA LEU A 94 12.47 6.43 -9.29
C LEU A 94 13.99 6.37 -9.49
N ASN A 95 14.76 6.71 -8.45
CA ASN A 95 16.22 6.66 -8.46
C ASN A 95 16.79 6.66 -7.03
N ALA A 96 16.69 5.52 -6.32
CA ALA A 96 17.27 5.33 -4.98
C ALA A 96 17.66 3.87 -4.72
N GLY A 97 18.43 3.63 -3.67
CA GLY A 97 18.84 2.27 -3.28
C GLY A 97 17.63 1.40 -2.98
N ALA A 98 17.50 0.21 -3.57
CA ALA A 98 16.34 -0.65 -3.38
C ALA A 98 16.50 -1.61 -2.20
N PHE A 99 15.40 -1.98 -1.55
CA PHE A 99 15.39 -2.79 -0.33
C PHE A 99 14.43 -3.98 -0.42
N PRO A 100 14.68 -5.07 0.33
CA PRO A 100 13.79 -6.22 0.37
C PRO A 100 12.39 -5.87 0.87
N ALA A 101 11.44 -6.69 0.47
CA ALA A 101 10.08 -6.64 0.98
C ALA A 101 10.04 -6.91 2.50
N GLY A 102 9.58 -5.94 3.29
CA GLY A 102 9.36 -6.10 4.73
C GLY A 102 8.16 -6.99 5.09
N ALA A 103 7.99 -7.30 6.38
CA ALA A 103 6.88 -8.12 6.87
C ALA A 103 5.55 -7.35 6.89
N LEU A 104 4.44 -8.05 6.65
CA LEU A 104 3.11 -7.47 6.79
C LEU A 104 2.57 -7.61 8.21
N ASP A 105 1.91 -6.56 8.67
CA ASP A 105 1.16 -6.51 9.93
C ASP A 105 -0.31 -6.90 9.69
N GLY A 106 -0.83 -7.78 10.55
CA GLY A 106 -2.17 -8.36 10.44
C GLY A 106 -3.33 -7.46 10.87
N THR A 107 -3.05 -6.28 11.44
CA THR A 107 -4.06 -5.36 12.00
C THR A 107 -5.20 -5.08 11.03
N PHE A 108 -4.86 -4.80 9.77
CA PHE A 108 -5.82 -4.52 8.68
C PHE A 108 -5.93 -5.64 7.62
N GLY A 109 -5.39 -6.83 7.90
CA GLY A 109 -5.52 -8.01 7.03
C GLY A 109 -4.97 -7.87 5.59
N PRO A 110 -3.80 -7.24 5.37
CA PRO A 110 -3.22 -7.12 4.03
C PRO A 110 -2.87 -8.48 3.42
N ASN A 111 -3.18 -8.63 2.14
CA ASN A 111 -2.63 -9.68 1.29
C ASN A 111 -1.73 -9.04 0.23
N ARG A 112 -0.50 -9.54 0.08
CA ARG A 112 0.45 -9.07 -0.94
C ARG A 112 0.19 -9.81 -2.25
N VAL A 113 -0.62 -9.20 -3.10
CA VAL A 113 -1.00 -9.78 -4.39
C VAL A 113 0.16 -9.72 -5.40
N PHE A 114 0.98 -8.68 -5.33
CA PHE A 114 2.16 -8.52 -6.17
C PHE A 114 3.28 -7.83 -5.41
N VAL A 115 4.54 -8.20 -5.71
CA VAL A 115 5.73 -7.49 -5.24
C VAL A 115 6.91 -7.71 -6.18
N LYS A 116 7.67 -6.64 -6.44
CA LYS A 116 9.00 -6.72 -7.04
C LYS A 116 9.97 -5.91 -6.17
N ALA A 117 10.85 -6.63 -5.48
CA ALA A 117 11.85 -6.10 -4.56
C ALA A 117 13.15 -6.91 -4.73
N PRO A 118 14.33 -6.33 -4.45
CA PRO A 118 15.58 -7.08 -4.41
C PRO A 118 15.65 -8.03 -3.21
N ALA A 119 16.54 -9.02 -3.27
CA ALA A 119 16.86 -9.87 -2.13
C ALA A 119 17.89 -9.24 -1.17
N ALA A 120 18.73 -8.33 -1.68
CA ALA A 120 19.74 -7.60 -0.93
C ALA A 120 19.25 -6.19 -0.58
N SER A 121 19.80 -5.62 0.49
CA SER A 121 19.54 -4.24 0.90
C SER A 121 20.41 -3.24 0.16
N ASN A 122 19.87 -2.04 -0.04
CA ASN A 122 20.55 -0.89 -0.65
C ASN A 122 21.17 -1.22 -2.03
N VAL A 123 20.44 -1.97 -2.86
CA VAL A 123 20.86 -2.27 -4.24
C VAL A 123 20.92 -0.98 -5.04
N SER A 124 22.04 -0.74 -5.72
CA SER A 124 22.27 0.51 -6.46
C SER A 124 21.21 0.73 -7.54
N PRO A 125 20.73 1.97 -7.76
CA PRO A 125 19.84 2.27 -8.89
C PRO A 125 20.40 1.84 -10.25
N ALA A 126 21.71 1.82 -10.41
CA ALA A 126 22.38 1.36 -11.63
C ALA A 126 22.20 -0.15 -11.89
N GLN A 127 21.74 -0.91 -10.90
CA GLN A 127 21.48 -2.35 -10.99
C GLN A 127 20.00 -2.68 -11.18
N GLY A 128 19.14 -1.68 -11.40
CA GLY A 128 17.70 -1.85 -11.61
C GLY A 128 16.87 -1.58 -10.36
N TYR A 129 15.71 -2.23 -10.26
CA TYR A 129 14.72 -2.05 -9.19
C TYR A 129 14.22 -0.60 -9.02
N GLN A 130 14.12 0.12 -10.14
CA GLN A 130 13.56 1.47 -10.20
C GLN A 130 12.17 1.39 -10.81
N PHE A 131 11.19 2.01 -10.15
CA PHE A 131 9.78 1.82 -10.42
C PHE A 131 9.00 3.13 -10.39
N PHE A 132 7.89 3.15 -11.11
CA PHE A 132 6.87 4.19 -11.00
C PHE A 132 5.46 3.61 -11.18
N GLY A 133 4.46 4.32 -10.67
CA GLY A 133 3.06 3.96 -10.79
C GLY A 133 2.34 4.89 -11.77
N GLU A 134 1.38 4.34 -12.50
CA GLU A 134 0.48 5.08 -13.38
C GLU A 134 -0.96 4.77 -12.98
N VAL A 135 -1.79 5.81 -12.93
CA VAL A 135 -3.24 5.69 -12.76
C VAL A 135 -3.91 6.33 -13.98
N GLY A 136 -4.66 5.52 -14.73
CA GLY A 136 -5.52 6.01 -15.80
C GLY A 136 -6.99 5.87 -15.41
N ILE A 137 -7.80 6.87 -15.70
CA ILE A 137 -9.26 6.81 -15.55
C ILE A 137 -9.87 6.92 -16.94
N ASP A 138 -10.64 5.91 -17.33
CA ASP A 138 -11.36 5.92 -18.59
C ASP A 138 -12.50 6.96 -18.55
N GLY A 139 -12.61 7.79 -19.59
CA GLY A 139 -13.54 8.92 -19.62
C GLY A 139 -15.00 8.51 -19.73
N ASP A 140 -15.27 7.37 -20.38
CA ASP A 140 -16.63 6.91 -20.66
C ASP A 140 -17.17 6.04 -19.52
N SER A 141 -16.41 5.02 -19.11
CA SER A 141 -16.80 4.07 -18.06
C SER A 141 -16.50 4.56 -16.64
N GLY A 142 -15.52 5.45 -16.49
CA GLY A 142 -14.99 5.85 -15.19
C GLY A 142 -14.15 4.78 -14.49
N GLU A 143 -13.83 3.66 -15.15
CA GLU A 143 -12.93 2.64 -14.61
C GLU A 143 -11.53 3.22 -14.37
N LEU A 144 -10.95 2.88 -13.21
CA LEU A 144 -9.61 3.31 -12.83
C LEU A 144 -8.66 2.12 -12.98
N THR A 145 -7.67 2.25 -13.85
CA THR A 145 -6.62 1.24 -14.04
C THR A 145 -5.33 1.72 -13.39
N VAL A 146 -4.83 0.95 -12.43
CA VAL A 146 -3.50 1.14 -11.84
C VAL A 146 -2.51 0.22 -12.55
N ARG A 147 -1.36 0.78 -12.96
CA ARG A 147 -0.23 0.03 -13.52
C ARG A 147 1.01 0.31 -12.68
N LEU A 148 1.65 -0.75 -12.20
CA LEU A 148 2.97 -0.67 -11.58
C LEU A 148 4.00 -1.00 -12.66
N ARG A 149 4.99 -0.11 -12.82
CA ARG A 149 5.92 -0.16 -13.93
C ARG A 149 7.37 -0.15 -13.46
N GLU A 150 8.22 -0.76 -14.27
CA GLU A 150 9.67 -0.56 -14.23
C GLU A 150 10.04 0.77 -14.91
N TRP A 151 11.24 1.28 -14.62
CA TRP A 151 11.70 2.58 -15.13
C TRP A 151 11.68 2.70 -16.66
N ASP A 152 11.82 1.60 -17.38
CA ASP A 152 11.77 1.53 -18.84
C ASP A 152 10.34 1.53 -19.42
N GLY A 153 9.33 1.58 -18.55
CA GLY A 153 7.92 1.58 -18.90
C GLY A 153 7.27 0.20 -18.92
N THR A 154 8.03 -0.89 -18.73
CA THR A 154 7.50 -2.26 -18.64
C THR A 154 6.42 -2.36 -17.57
N VAL A 155 5.23 -2.85 -17.94
CA VAL A 155 4.13 -3.08 -16.98
C VAL A 155 4.39 -4.37 -16.23
N LEU A 156 4.52 -4.27 -14.92
CA LEU A 156 4.77 -5.40 -14.03
C LEU A 156 3.47 -5.95 -13.42
N PHE A 157 2.51 -5.08 -13.15
CA PHE A 157 1.22 -5.43 -12.58
C PHE A 157 0.15 -4.44 -13.05
N THR A 158 -1.08 -4.93 -13.24
CA THR A 158 -2.25 -4.12 -13.60
C THR A 158 -3.44 -4.53 -12.74
N GLN A 159 -4.15 -3.53 -12.21
CA GLN A 159 -5.42 -3.74 -11.53
C GLN A 159 -6.45 -2.72 -12.05
N VAL A 160 -7.62 -3.22 -12.46
CA VAL A 160 -8.77 -2.39 -12.82
C VAL A 160 -9.71 -2.33 -11.63
N LEU A 161 -10.13 -1.12 -11.28
CA LEU A 161 -11.06 -0.83 -10.20
C LEU A 161 -12.33 -0.20 -10.77
N ARG A 162 -13.48 -0.53 -10.18
CA ARG A 162 -14.78 -0.08 -10.66
C ARG A 162 -15.28 1.12 -9.89
N PRO A 163 -15.79 2.17 -10.56
CA PRO A 163 -16.29 3.35 -9.88
C PRO A 163 -17.55 3.04 -9.08
N GLY A 164 -17.80 3.80 -8.02
CA GLY A 164 -19.07 3.73 -7.28
C GLY A 164 -19.22 2.57 -6.31
N LEU A 165 -18.23 1.68 -6.16
CA LEU A 165 -18.24 0.63 -5.15
C LEU A 165 -17.70 1.13 -3.80
N ALA A 166 -18.39 0.80 -2.71
CA ALA A 166 -17.81 0.80 -1.37
C ALA A 166 -17.24 -0.62 -1.15
N GLY A 167 -15.94 -0.71 -0.88
CA GLY A 167 -15.24 -1.98 -0.99
C GLY A 167 -14.77 -2.24 -2.43
N GLN A 168 -13.47 -2.33 -2.66
CA GLN A 168 -12.89 -2.74 -3.95
C GLN A 168 -12.38 -4.17 -3.90
#